data_AF-A0A925VP68-F1
#
_entry.id   AF-A0A925VP68-F1
#
_cell.length_a   1.000
_cell.length_b   1.000
_cell.length_c   1.000
_cell.angle_alpha   90.00
_cell.angle_beta   90.00
_cell.angle_gamma   90.00
#
_symmetry.space_group_name_H-M   'P 1'
#
loop_
_entity.id
_entity.type
_entity.pdbx_description
1 polymer ?
#
loop_
_entity_poly.entity_id
_entity_poly.type
_entity_poly.pdbx_seq_one_letter_code
_entity_poly.pdbx_strand_id
1 'polypeptide(L)' 'MTQLTLTLPDDLALQAEAYARETGRSLENIVAACLENVVKAHTQLPPLSPQVRRLLGAITLPPDFDYSRH' A
#
# COMPACT_ATOMS: atom_id res chain seq x y z
N MET A 1 1.65 -16.25 14.74
CA MET A 1 2.81 -16.09 13.85
C MET A 1 2.57 -16.88 12.60
N THR A 2 2.75 -16.27 11.44
CA THR A 2 2.71 -16.91 10.13
C THR A 2 4.11 -16.83 9.53
N GLN A 3 4.63 -17.94 9.02
CA GLN A 3 5.95 -17.98 8.37
C GLN A 3 5.78 -17.93 6.85
N LEU A 4 6.57 -17.10 6.19
CA LEU A 4 6.58 -16.96 4.74
C LEU A 4 7.98 -17.31 4.24
N THR A 5 8.07 -18.20 3.26
CA THR A 5 9.32 -18.51 2.56
C THR A 5 9.23 -17.94 1.16
N LEU A 6 10.21 -17.12 0.77
CA LEU A 6 10.28 -16.49 -0.54
C LEU A 6 11.52 -17.00 -1.28
N THR A 7 11.34 -17.37 -2.54
CA THR A 7 12.46 -17.68 -3.44
C THR A 7 12.71 -16.47 -4.32
N LEU A 8 13.95 -15.99 -4.32
CA LEU A 8 14.38 -14.80 -5.04
C LEU A 8 15.59 -15.17 -5.92
N PRO A 9 15.83 -14.45 -7.03
CA PRO A 9 17.10 -14.53 -7.74
C PRO A 9 18.27 -14.17 -6.82
N ASP A 10 19.40 -14.87 -6.97
CA ASP A 10 20.56 -14.72 -6.08
C ASP A 10 21.09 -13.27 -6.01
N ASP A 11 21.16 -12.59 -7.15
CA ASP A 11 21.60 -11.18 -7.24
C ASP A 11 20.67 -10.24 -6.43
N LEU A 12 19.36 -10.46 -6.52
CA LEU A 12 18.38 -9.67 -5.78
C LEU A 12 18.47 -9.93 -4.27
N ALA A 13 18.70 -11.17 -3.86
CA ALA A 13 18.89 -11.52 -2.46
C ALA A 13 20.12 -10.82 -1.87
N LEU A 14 21.24 -10.80 -2.61
CA LEU A 14 22.46 -10.11 -2.21
C LEU A 14 22.26 -8.59 -2.08
N GLN A 15 21.60 -7.97 -3.07
CA GLN A 15 21.29 -6.54 -3.03
C GLN A 15 20.38 -6.17 -1.86
N ALA A 16 19.37 -7.01 -1.58
CA ALA A 16 18.46 -6.78 -0.48
C ALA A 16 19.15 -6.89 0.89
N GLU A 17 20.07 -7.86 1.06
CA GLU A 17 20.90 -7.96 2.26
C GLU A 17 21.84 -6.76 2.42
N ALA A 18 22.48 -6.31 1.34
CA ALA A 18 23.35 -5.14 1.37
C ALA A 18 22.58 -3.89 1.81
N TYR A 19 21.42 -3.65 1.20
CA TYR A 19 20.54 -2.54 1.55
C TYR A 19 20.08 -2.58 3.02
N ALA A 20 19.74 -3.78 3.53
CA ALA A 20 19.37 -3.98 4.92
C ALA A 20 20.50 -3.56 5.88
N ARG A 21 21.74 -3.97 5.57
CA ARG A 21 22.94 -3.60 6.35
C ARG A 21 23.23 -2.10 6.29
N GLU A 22 23.17 -1.50 5.11
CA GLU A 22 23.43 -0.07 4.90
C GLU A 22 22.41 0.81 5.62
N THR A 23 21.15 0.39 5.66
CA THR A 23 20.07 1.12 6.32
C THR A 23 19.93 0.81 7.81
N GLY A 24 20.71 -0.15 8.33
CA GLY A 24 20.64 -0.59 9.73
C GLY A 24 19.32 -1.28 10.09
N ARG A 25 18.62 -1.86 9.12
CA ARG A 25 17.31 -2.54 9.31
C ARG A 25 17.45 -4.03 8.99
N SER A 26 16.67 -4.89 9.65
CA SER A 26 16.59 -6.29 9.24
C SER A 26 15.80 -6.43 7.93
N LEU A 27 16.18 -7.40 7.11
CA LEU A 27 15.48 -7.70 5.86
C LEU A 27 14.00 -8.04 6.11
N GLU A 28 13.72 -8.76 7.19
CA GLU A 28 12.37 -9.09 7.66
C GLU A 28 11.52 -7.82 7.87
N ASN A 29 12.07 -6.80 8.54
CA ASN A 29 11.36 -5.55 8.79
C ASN A 29 11.10 -4.77 7.50
N ILE A 30 12.03 -4.83 6.54
CA ILE A 30 11.86 -4.19 5.22
C ILE A 30 10.73 -4.88 4.45
N VAL A 31 10.75 -6.21 4.38
CA VAL A 31 9.73 -6.99 3.67
C VAL A 31 8.36 -6.83 4.32
N ALA A 32 8.29 -6.90 5.65
CA ALA A 32 7.05 -6.71 6.40
C ALA A 32 6.45 -5.31 6.17
N ALA A 33 7.27 -4.26 6.22
CA ALA A 33 6.81 -2.89 5.98
C ALA A 33 6.35 -2.69 4.52
N CYS A 34 7.03 -3.31 3.54
CA CYS A 34 6.60 -3.29 2.15
C CYS A 34 5.22 -3.94 1.98
N LEU A 35 5.06 -5.16 2.52
CA LEU A 35 3.78 -5.87 2.50
C LEU A 35 2.68 -5.07 3.19
N GLU A 36 2.97 -4.48 4.35
CA GLU A 36 2.03 -3.63 5.07
C GLU A 36 1.58 -2.43 4.23
N ASN A 37 2.51 -1.74 3.56
CA ASN A 37 2.18 -0.61 2.69
C ASN A 37 1.30 -1.03 1.50
N VAL A 38 1.65 -2.13 0.82
CA VAL A 38 0.90 -2.64 -0.33
C VAL A 38 -0.51 -3.09 0.09
N VAL A 39 -0.63 -3.78 1.22
CA VAL A 39 -1.92 -4.28 1.72
C VAL A 39 -2.78 -3.14 2.27
N LYS A 40 -2.21 -2.19 3.01
CA LYS A 40 -2.95 -1.02 3.52
C LYS A 40 -3.49 -0.16 2.40
N ALA A 41 -2.71 0.07 1.34
CA ALA A 41 -3.19 0.79 0.15
C ALA A 41 -4.43 0.12 -0.47
N HIS A 42 -4.53 -1.21 -0.41
CA HIS A 42 -5.72 -1.94 -0.85
C HIS A 42 -6.86 -2.00 0.17
N THR A 43 -6.56 -1.95 1.46
CA THR A 43 -7.57 -2.10 2.54
C THR A 43 -8.18 -0.77 2.98
N GLN A 44 -7.51 0.36 2.75
CA GLN A 44 -7.93 1.69 3.24
C GLN A 44 -8.99 2.39 2.40
N LEU A 45 -9.39 1.84 1.25
CA LEU A 45 -10.62 2.28 0.59
C LEU A 45 -11.76 1.39 1.08
N PRO A 46 -12.55 1.81 2.09
CA PRO A 46 -13.80 1.12 2.35
C PRO A 46 -14.57 1.08 1.03
N PRO A 47 -15.12 -0.08 0.63
CA PRO A 47 -15.97 -0.12 -0.55
C PRO A 47 -17.05 0.94 -0.37
N LEU A 48 -17.16 1.86 -1.34
CA LEU A 48 -18.19 2.90 -1.30
C LEU A 48 -19.52 2.22 -0.99
N SER A 49 -20.24 2.73 0.01
CA SER A 49 -21.52 2.14 0.36
C SER A 49 -22.40 2.08 -0.90
N PRO A 50 -23.29 1.08 -1.04
CA PRO A 50 -24.14 0.97 -2.23
C PRO A 50 -24.91 2.27 -2.55
N GLN A 51 -25.23 3.06 -1.52
CA GLN A 51 -25.84 4.37 -1.66
C GLN A 51 -24.88 5.41 -2.26
N VAL A 52 -23.64 5.51 -1.76
CA VAL A 52 -22.63 6.43 -2.30
C VAL A 52 -22.25 6.05 -3.73
N ARG A 53 -22.16 4.75 -4.02
CA ARG A 53 -21.85 4.25 -5.37
C ARG A 53 -22.94 4.61 -6.39
N ARG A 54 -24.21 4.73 -5.98
CA ARG A 54 -25.32 5.18 -6.83
C ARG A 54 -25.27 6.67 -7.15
N LEU A 55 -24.57 7.47 -6.33
CA LEU A 55 -24.36 8.90 -6.60
C LEU A 55 -23.28 9.11 -7.67
N LEU A 56 -22.38 8.13 -7.83
CA LEU A 56 -21.31 8.14 -8.83
C LEU A 56 -21.92 8.11 -10.24
N GLY A 57 -21.88 9.25 -10.94
CA GLY A 57 -22.53 9.46 -12.25
C GLY A 57 -23.93 10.08 -12.21
N ALA A 58 -24.56 10.16 -11.04
CA ALA A 58 -25.81 10.91 -10.84
C ALA A 58 -25.58 12.36 -10.36
N ILE A 59 -24.39 12.63 -9.79
CA ILE A 59 -23.98 13.96 -9.37
C ILE A 59 -23.08 14.59 -10.43
N THR A 60 -23.35 15.85 -10.76
CA THR A 60 -22.44 16.70 -11.55
C THR A 60 -21.81 17.68 -10.57
N LEU A 61 -20.48 17.70 -10.50
CA LEU A 61 -19.77 18.62 -9.62
C LEU A 61 -19.79 20.03 -10.23
N PRO A 62 -20.03 21.07 -9.42
CA PRO A 62 -19.78 22.45 -9.82
C PRO A 62 -18.32 22.66 -10.22
N PRO A 63 -18.03 23.61 -11.13
CA PRO A 63 -16.66 23.90 -11.56
C PRO A 63 -15.75 24.42 -10.44
N ASP A 64 -16.34 24.91 -9.35
CA ASP A 64 -15.68 25.50 -8.18
C ASP A 64 -15.64 24.57 -6.96
N PHE A 65 -15.98 23.28 -7.13
CA PHE A 65 -15.98 22.33 -6.03
C PHE A 65 -14.56 22.03 -5.53
N ASP A 66 -14.27 22.44 -4.30
CA ASP A 66 -13.02 22.12 -3.58
C ASP A 66 -13.34 21.36 -2.30
N TYR A 67 -13.02 20.07 -2.29
CA TYR A 67 -13.24 19.16 -1.15
C TYR A 67 -12.30 19.44 0.03
N SER A 68 -11.28 20.29 -0.15
CA SER A 68 -10.18 20.51 0.80
C SER A 68 -10.39 21.73 1.70
N ARG A 69 -11.46 22.51 1.48
CA ARG A 69 -11.79 23.70 2.29
C ARG A 69 -12.67 23.31 3.48
N HIS A 70 -12.17 22.46 4.38
CA HIS A 70 -12.79 22.19 5.67
C HIS A 70 -11.75 21.79 6.72
#